data_AF-A0A3R7C7W6-F1
#
_entry.id   AF-A0A3R7C7W6-F1
#
_cell.length_a   1.000
_cell.length_b   1.000
_cell.length_c   1.000
_cell.angle_alpha   90.00
_cell.angle_beta   90.00
_cell.angle_gamma   90.00
#
_symmetry.space_group_name_H-M   'P 1'
#
loop_
_entity.id
_entity.type
_entity.pdbx_description
1 polymer ?
#
loop_
_entity_poly.entity_id
_entity_poly.type
_entity_poly.pdbx_seq_one_letter_code
_entity_poly.pdbx_strand_id
1 'polypeptide(L)'
;METVGWWMNEAVKSRTHHHPSSDTVWLENRRTQKWIAMTGGVDIEDWERTKQKQAAKLKSRVRKGIPDAIRGIAWPHLAGSSLMMKNNPCMYRDLLATPHAPCEDTISRDIGRTFPKHHLFKDATSLGQGALMNVLRAYSVYDPNVGYCQ
;
A
#
# COMPACT_ATOMS: atom_id res chain seq x y z
N MET A 1 -47.96 14.05 -13.33
CA MET A 1 -48.12 12.59 -13.16
C MET A 1 -46.95 11.93 -13.85
N GLU A 2 -46.08 11.35 -13.02
CA GLU A 2 -45.19 10.19 -13.26
C GLU A 2 -44.34 10.14 -14.53
N THR A 3 -43.02 10.32 -14.38
CA THR A 3 -41.99 9.32 -14.74
C THR A 3 -40.60 9.84 -14.33
N VAL A 4 -40.22 9.64 -13.06
CA VAL A 4 -38.83 9.69 -12.60
C VAL A 4 -38.70 8.64 -11.50
N GLY A 5 -38.10 7.47 -11.79
CA GLY A 5 -37.95 6.48 -10.73
C GLY A 5 -37.54 5.05 -11.09
N TRP A 6 -37.34 4.70 -12.37
CA TRP A 6 -37.01 3.31 -12.72
C TRP A 6 -35.54 3.04 -13.08
N TRP A 7 -34.73 4.06 -13.37
CA TRP A 7 -33.34 3.85 -13.84
C TRP A 7 -32.26 3.93 -12.75
N MET A 8 -32.58 4.39 -11.54
CA MET A 8 -31.59 4.54 -10.46
C MET A 8 -31.55 3.35 -9.48
N ASN A 9 -32.46 2.39 -9.59
CA ASN A 9 -32.56 1.24 -8.67
C ASN A 9 -31.94 -0.07 -9.19
N GLU A 10 -31.50 -0.15 -10.45
CA GLU A 10 -30.83 -1.35 -10.96
C GLU A 10 -29.31 -1.31 -10.78
N ALA A 11 -28.68 -0.13 -10.71
CA ALA A 11 -27.23 -0.01 -10.57
C ALA A 11 -26.68 -0.35 -9.17
N VAL A 12 -27.56 -0.61 -8.18
CA VAL A 12 -27.17 -1.02 -6.82
C VAL A 12 -27.20 -2.56 -6.66
N LYS A 13 -27.67 -3.31 -7.67
CA LYS A 13 -27.75 -4.78 -7.66
C LYS A 13 -26.65 -5.49 -8.46
N SER A 14 -25.39 -5.12 -8.26
CA SER A 14 -24.28 -6.02 -8.66
C SER A 14 -22.96 -5.69 -7.96
N ARG A 15 -22.94 -5.74 -6.63
CA ARG A 15 -21.68 -5.98 -5.92
C ARG A 15 -21.60 -7.47 -5.56
N THR A 16 -21.58 -8.31 -6.59
CA THR A 16 -21.22 -9.72 -6.44
C THR A 16 -19.75 -9.74 -6.02
N HIS A 17 -19.43 -10.32 -4.87
CA HIS A 17 -18.05 -10.75 -4.59
C HIS A 17 -17.64 -11.69 -5.72
N HIS A 18 -16.85 -11.20 -6.68
CA HIS A 18 -16.33 -12.01 -7.76
C HIS A 18 -15.30 -12.95 -7.14
N HIS A 19 -15.73 -14.18 -6.83
CA HIS A 19 -14.81 -15.21 -6.38
C HIS A 19 -13.87 -15.53 -7.54
N PRO A 20 -12.55 -15.39 -7.36
CA PRO A 20 -11.60 -15.69 -8.44
C PRO A 20 -11.75 -17.15 -8.84
N SER A 21 -11.79 -17.43 -10.15
CA SER A 21 -11.84 -18.81 -10.63
C SER A 21 -10.57 -19.56 -10.24
N SER A 22 -10.64 -20.89 -10.15
CA SER A 22 -9.49 -21.75 -9.84
C SER A 22 -8.28 -21.44 -10.75
N ASP A 23 -8.52 -21.18 -12.04
CA ASP A 23 -7.48 -20.85 -13.01
C ASP A 23 -6.76 -19.53 -12.68
N THR A 24 -7.50 -18.50 -12.25
CA THR A 24 -6.91 -17.21 -11.89
C THR A 24 -6.06 -17.31 -10.64
N VAL A 25 -6.51 -18.07 -9.63
CA VAL A 25 -5.75 -18.34 -8.40
C VAL A 25 -4.49 -19.14 -8.73
N TRP A 26 -4.60 -20.17 -9.57
CA TRP A 26 -3.46 -20.97 -10.00
C TRP A 26 -2.41 -20.12 -10.74
N LEU A 27 -2.85 -19.28 -11.67
CA LEU A 27 -1.95 -18.41 -12.42
C LEU A 27 -1.23 -17.42 -11.51
N GLU A 28 -1.94 -16.81 -10.57
CA GLU A 28 -1.37 -15.88 -9.60
C GLU A 28 -0.33 -16.59 -8.72
N ASN A 29 -0.64 -17.78 -8.20
CA ASN A 29 0.29 -18.59 -7.41
C ASN A 29 1.54 -18.97 -8.21
N ARG A 30 1.38 -19.36 -9.48
CA ARG A 30 2.51 -19.66 -10.37
C ARG A 30 3.39 -18.42 -10.60
N ARG A 31 2.80 -17.22 -10.70
CA ARG A 31 3.56 -15.97 -10.80
C ARG A 31 4.32 -15.70 -9.51
N THR A 32 3.67 -15.86 -8.35
CA THR A 32 4.29 -15.71 -7.03
C THR A 32 5.52 -16.60 -6.88
N GLN A 33 5.40 -17.90 -7.20
CA GLN A 33 6.52 -18.84 -7.14
C GLN A 33 7.68 -18.44 -8.04
N LYS A 34 7.37 -18.01 -9.27
CA LYS A 34 8.39 -17.49 -10.18
C LYS A 34 9.11 -16.29 -9.58
N TRP A 35 8.40 -15.37 -8.93
CA TRP A 35 9.00 -14.19 -8.30
C TRP A 35 9.92 -14.57 -7.15
N ILE A 36 9.46 -15.42 -6.22
CA ILE A 36 10.26 -15.90 -5.09
C ILE A 36 11.55 -16.57 -5.59
N ALA A 37 11.44 -17.47 -6.57
CA ALA A 37 12.60 -18.14 -7.16
C ALA A 37 13.59 -17.17 -7.84
N MET A 38 13.13 -16.00 -8.30
CA MET A 38 13.99 -14.98 -8.90
C MET A 38 14.66 -14.11 -7.85
N THR A 39 13.95 -13.73 -6.79
CA THR A 39 14.38 -12.72 -5.81
C THR A 39 14.94 -13.30 -4.53
N GLY A 40 14.96 -14.62 -4.37
CA GLY A 40 15.49 -15.28 -3.15
C GLY A 40 14.57 -15.17 -1.93
N GLY A 41 13.39 -14.56 -2.06
CA GLY A 41 12.46 -14.34 -0.95
C GLY A 41 12.53 -12.92 -0.40
N VAL A 42 12.86 -12.78 0.88
CA VAL A 42 12.67 -11.53 1.66
C VAL A 42 13.96 -10.72 1.84
N ASP A 43 15.13 -11.35 1.73
CA ASP A 43 16.41 -10.73 2.13
C ASP A 43 16.89 -9.63 1.17
N ILE A 44 17.35 -8.51 1.73
CA ILE A 44 17.88 -7.36 0.98
C ILE A 44 19.02 -7.77 0.05
N GLU A 45 19.92 -8.66 0.49
CA GLU A 45 21.08 -9.08 -0.30
C GLU A 45 20.69 -9.81 -1.59
N ASP A 46 19.64 -10.63 -1.51
CA ASP A 46 19.10 -11.34 -2.66
C ASP A 46 18.44 -10.41 -3.66
N TRP A 47 17.75 -9.38 -3.16
CA TRP A 47 17.13 -8.34 -3.97
C TRP A 47 18.17 -7.46 -4.66
N GLU A 48 19.25 -7.08 -3.98
CA GLU A 48 20.36 -6.33 -4.60
C GLU A 48 21.05 -7.16 -5.69
N ARG A 49 21.36 -8.43 -5.42
CA ARG A 49 21.92 -9.35 -6.41
C ARG A 49 21.00 -9.51 -7.61
N THR A 50 19.68 -9.57 -7.40
CA THR A 50 18.69 -9.66 -8.47
C THR A 50 18.62 -8.37 -9.30
N LYS A 51 18.66 -7.21 -8.64
CA LYS A 51 18.70 -5.90 -9.32
C LYS A 51 19.95 -5.78 -10.21
N GLN A 52 21.09 -6.28 -9.75
CA GLN A 52 22.35 -6.25 -10.51
C GLN A 52 22.40 -7.28 -11.65
N LYS A 53 22.11 -8.56 -11.35
CA LYS A 53 22.32 -9.68 -12.29
C LYS A 53 21.13 -9.96 -13.21
N GLN A 54 19.92 -9.52 -12.85
CA GLN A 54 18.68 -9.85 -13.56
C GLN A 54 17.79 -8.61 -13.82
N ALA A 55 18.38 -7.41 -13.93
CA ALA A 55 17.67 -6.13 -14.11
C ALA A 55 16.58 -6.16 -15.19
N ALA A 56 16.91 -6.64 -16.39
CA ALA A 56 15.98 -6.69 -17.52
C ALA A 56 14.77 -7.60 -17.24
N LYS A 57 15.00 -8.76 -16.62
CA LYS A 57 13.97 -9.73 -16.25
C LYS A 57 13.09 -9.20 -15.12
N LEU A 58 13.69 -8.57 -14.11
CA LEU A 58 12.96 -7.89 -13.03
C LEU A 58 12.05 -6.80 -13.60
N LYS A 59 12.58 -5.91 -14.47
CA LYS A 59 11.82 -4.85 -15.14
C LYS A 59 10.66 -5.41 -15.97
N SER A 60 10.90 -6.49 -16.72
CA SER A 60 9.86 -7.18 -17.49
C SER A 60 8.72 -7.69 -16.60
N ARG A 61 9.05 -8.27 -15.43
CA ARG A 61 8.05 -8.79 -14.50
C ARG A 61 7.28 -7.70 -13.75
N VAL A 62 7.95 -6.62 -13.35
CA VAL A 62 7.27 -5.45 -12.75
C VAL A 62 6.20 -4.93 -13.71
N ARG A 63 6.50 -4.79 -15.01
CA ARG A 63 5.52 -4.34 -16.02
C ARG A 63 4.34 -5.29 -16.22
N LYS A 64 4.55 -6.60 -15.99
CA LYS A 64 3.47 -7.60 -15.99
C LYS A 64 2.63 -7.58 -14.71
N GLY A 65 2.99 -6.74 -13.74
CA GLY A 65 2.37 -6.68 -12.43
C GLY A 65 3.06 -7.59 -11.41
N ILE A 66 3.15 -7.07 -10.18
CA ILE A 66 3.64 -7.78 -9.01
C ILE A 66 2.46 -8.52 -8.37
N PRO A 67 2.57 -9.85 -8.16
CA PRO A 67 1.54 -10.62 -7.48
C PRO A 67 1.24 -10.10 -6.08
N ASP A 68 -0.03 -10.14 -5.68
CA ASP A 68 -0.50 -9.48 -4.46
C ASP A 68 0.26 -9.95 -3.20
N ALA A 69 0.41 -11.27 -3.07
CA ALA A 69 1.08 -11.93 -1.95
C ALA A 69 2.53 -11.49 -1.69
N ILE A 70 3.20 -10.87 -2.68
CA ILE A 70 4.59 -10.42 -2.54
C ILE A 70 4.75 -8.91 -2.61
N ARG A 71 3.68 -8.13 -2.83
CA ARG A 71 3.79 -6.66 -2.92
C ARG A 71 4.39 -6.04 -1.66
N GLY A 72 3.99 -6.55 -0.50
CA GLY A 72 4.51 -6.11 0.80
C GLY A 72 6.02 -6.32 0.98
N ILE A 73 6.64 -7.22 0.21
CA ILE A 73 8.08 -7.46 0.22
C ILE A 73 8.74 -6.72 -0.95
N ALA A 74 8.17 -6.83 -2.14
CA ALA A 74 8.77 -6.36 -3.37
C ALA A 74 8.82 -4.83 -3.46
N TRP A 75 7.73 -4.13 -3.11
CA TRP A 75 7.69 -2.68 -3.23
C TRP A 75 8.74 -1.98 -2.35
N PRO A 76 8.95 -2.35 -1.08
CA PRO A 76 10.01 -1.76 -0.28
C PRO A 76 11.42 -1.90 -0.89
N HIS A 77 11.75 -3.07 -1.45
CA HIS A 77 13.05 -3.30 -2.09
C HIS A 77 13.22 -2.55 -3.42
N LEU A 78 12.13 -2.40 -4.18
CA LEU A 78 12.11 -1.67 -5.46
C LEU A 78 12.17 -0.16 -5.25
N ALA A 79 11.49 0.35 -4.22
CA ALA A 79 11.49 1.76 -3.85
C ALA A 79 12.75 2.17 -3.07
N GLY A 80 13.53 1.21 -2.57
CA GLY A 80 14.72 1.46 -1.75
C GLY A 80 14.42 1.71 -0.27
N SER A 81 13.15 1.65 0.15
CA SER A 81 12.78 1.86 1.56
C SER A 81 13.30 0.76 2.47
N SER A 82 13.46 -0.48 2.00
CA SER A 82 14.11 -1.55 2.78
C SER A 82 15.53 -1.16 3.23
N LEU A 83 16.30 -0.53 2.33
CA LEU A 83 17.66 -0.09 2.62
C LEU A 83 17.64 1.14 3.54
N MET A 84 16.71 2.08 3.33
CA MET A 84 16.55 3.22 4.23
C MET A 84 16.21 2.77 5.66
N MET A 85 15.31 1.80 5.82
CA MET A 85 14.95 1.24 7.12
C MET A 85 16.15 0.55 7.79
N LYS A 86 16.95 -0.21 7.02
CA LYS A 86 18.17 -0.85 7.54
C LYS A 86 19.20 0.19 8.01
N ASN A 87 19.38 1.27 7.26
CA ASN A 87 20.39 2.28 7.53
C ASN A 87 19.96 3.28 8.63
N ASN A 88 18.66 3.39 8.90
CA ASN A 88 18.12 4.36 9.86
C ASN A 88 17.25 3.62 10.89
N PRO A 89 17.85 2.76 11.73
CA PRO A 89 17.11 2.07 12.77
C PRO A 89 16.42 3.10 13.67
N CYS A 90 15.18 2.82 14.04
CA CYS A 90 14.34 3.67 14.90
C CYS A 90 13.82 4.99 14.32
N MET A 91 14.26 5.45 13.14
CA MET A 91 13.86 6.75 12.58
C MET A 91 12.35 6.99 12.61
N TYR A 92 11.54 6.02 12.17
CA TYR A 92 10.08 6.15 12.18
C TYR A 92 9.51 6.34 13.59
N ARG A 93 10.02 5.59 14.58
CA ARG A 93 9.60 5.70 15.98
C ARG A 93 9.93 7.09 16.53
N ASP A 94 11.13 7.58 16.22
CA ASP A 94 11.61 8.85 16.76
C ASP A 94 10.86 10.05 16.12
N LEU A 95 10.54 9.96 14.81
CA LEU A 95 9.64 10.89 14.13
C LEU A 95 8.25 10.92 14.78
N LEU A 96 7.68 9.75 15.08
CA LEU A 96 6.40 9.65 15.78
C LEU A 96 6.43 10.19 17.22
N ALA A 97 7.58 10.14 17.90
CA ALA A 97 7.71 10.69 19.24
C ALA A 97 7.82 12.23 19.25
N THR A 98 8.00 12.87 18.10
CA THR A 98 8.15 14.33 18.01
C THR A 98 6.88 15.03 18.49
N PRO A 99 6.93 15.93 19.48
CA PRO A 99 5.76 16.68 19.92
C PRO A 99 5.38 17.77 18.91
N HIS A 100 4.09 18.14 18.86
CA HIS A 100 3.57 19.20 18.00
C HIS A 100 3.95 19.03 16.52
N ALA A 101 3.60 17.88 15.92
CA ALA A 101 3.94 17.65 14.53
C ALA A 101 3.20 18.63 13.59
N PRO A 102 3.81 19.03 12.46
CA PRO A 102 3.14 19.86 11.49
C PRO A 102 1.85 19.21 10.97
N CYS A 103 0.88 20.04 10.59
CA CYS A 103 -0.32 19.61 9.87
C CYS A 103 -1.25 18.60 10.58
N GLU A 104 -1.07 18.32 11.88
CA GLU A 104 -1.88 17.33 12.63
C GLU A 104 -3.40 17.54 12.46
N ASP A 105 -3.89 18.78 12.59
CA ASP A 105 -5.32 19.10 12.47
C ASP A 105 -5.85 18.87 11.04
N THR A 106 -5.05 19.15 10.02
CA THR A 106 -5.44 18.92 8.62
C THR A 106 -5.44 17.44 8.29
N ILE A 107 -4.43 16.69 8.74
CA ILE A 107 -4.36 15.23 8.60
C ILE A 107 -5.58 14.58 9.29
N SER A 108 -5.92 15.01 10.51
CA SER A 108 -7.05 14.47 11.29
C SER A 108 -8.39 14.62 10.54
N ARG A 109 -8.65 15.79 9.98
CA ARG A 109 -9.86 16.03 9.17
C ARG A 109 -9.93 15.15 7.93
N ASP A 110 -8.79 14.88 7.29
CA ASP A 110 -8.73 14.14 6.04
C ASP A 110 -8.84 12.63 6.22
N ILE A 111 -8.34 12.12 7.35
CA ILE A 111 -8.48 10.71 7.70
C ILE A 111 -9.95 10.30 7.82
N GLY A 112 -10.79 11.13 8.45
CA GLY A 112 -12.22 10.83 8.64
C GLY A 112 -13.01 10.64 7.35
N ARG A 113 -12.50 11.18 6.23
CA ARG A 113 -13.09 11.04 4.89
C ARG A 113 -12.33 10.10 3.95
N THR A 114 -11.24 9.49 4.42
CA THR A 114 -10.37 8.64 3.61
C THR A 114 -10.81 7.18 3.70
N PHE A 115 -11.19 6.59 2.56
CA PHE A 115 -11.73 5.23 2.44
C PHE A 115 -12.94 4.91 3.37
N PRO A 116 -14.02 5.73 3.36
CA PRO A 116 -15.11 5.65 4.35
C PRO A 116 -15.91 4.34 4.28
N LYS A 117 -15.79 3.58 3.19
CA LYS A 117 -16.47 2.29 2.98
C LYS A 117 -15.54 1.08 3.17
N HIS A 118 -14.25 1.30 3.42
CA HIS A 118 -13.28 0.22 3.57
C HIS A 118 -13.26 -0.28 5.01
N HIS A 119 -13.32 -1.60 5.21
CA HIS A 119 -13.47 -2.18 6.55
C HIS A 119 -12.36 -1.79 7.54
N LEU A 120 -11.14 -1.55 7.07
CA LEU A 120 -10.01 -1.10 7.90
C LEU A 120 -10.07 0.38 8.29
N PHE A 121 -10.87 1.21 7.62
CA PHE A 121 -10.83 2.68 7.74
C PHE A 121 -12.20 3.30 8.06
N LYS A 122 -13.29 2.55 8.00
CA LYS A 122 -14.66 3.07 8.12
C LYS A 122 -14.98 3.65 9.51
N ASP A 123 -14.36 3.15 10.57
CA ASP A 123 -14.66 3.54 11.94
C ASP A 123 -13.58 4.49 12.47
N ALA A 124 -13.98 5.52 13.24
CA ALA A 124 -13.06 6.54 13.78
C ALA A 124 -11.97 5.97 14.70
N THR A 125 -12.22 4.80 15.29
CA THR A 125 -11.29 4.07 16.16
C THR A 125 -10.64 2.88 15.46
N SER A 126 -10.78 2.77 14.14
CA SER A 126 -10.22 1.66 13.37
C SER A 126 -8.69 1.72 13.32
N LEU A 127 -8.06 0.53 13.31
CA LEU A 127 -6.61 0.40 13.22
C LEU A 127 -6.04 1.08 11.96
N GLY A 128 -6.78 1.07 10.84
CA GLY A 128 -6.33 1.70 9.61
C GLY A 128 -6.26 3.23 9.70
N GLN A 129 -7.24 3.87 10.35
CA GLN A 129 -7.18 5.32 10.57
C GLN A 129 -6.00 5.72 11.47
N GLY A 130 -5.77 4.99 12.57
CA GLY A 130 -4.63 5.23 13.45
C GLY A 130 -3.28 4.99 12.76
N ALA A 131 -3.17 3.93 11.96
CA ALA A 131 -1.96 3.66 11.18
C ALA A 131 -1.70 4.74 10.12
N LEU A 132 -2.74 5.21 9.43
CA LEU A 132 -2.63 6.27 8.44
C LEU A 132 -2.23 7.61 9.07
N MET A 133 -2.82 7.94 10.24
CA MET A 133 -2.41 9.10 11.04
C MET A 133 -0.91 9.06 11.33
N ASN A 134 -0.43 7.93 11.84
CA ASN A 134 0.97 7.79 12.21
C ASN A 134 1.92 8.00 11.02
N VAL A 135 1.62 7.41 9.86
CA VAL A 135 2.47 7.56 8.67
C VAL A 135 2.51 9.01 8.18
N LEU A 136 1.35 9.66 8.05
CA LEU A 136 1.26 11.05 7.56
C LEU A 136 1.91 12.03 8.54
N ARG A 137 1.67 11.83 9.83
CA ARG A 137 2.28 12.61 10.91
C ARG A 137 3.80 12.49 10.88
N ALA A 138 4.33 11.26 10.85
CA ALA A 138 5.78 11.03 10.79
C ALA A 138 6.41 11.66 9.55
N TYR A 139 5.75 11.58 8.39
CA TYR A 139 6.24 12.18 7.16
C TYR A 139 6.27 13.72 7.22
N SER A 140 5.23 14.34 7.79
CA SER A 140 5.18 15.80 7.95
C SER A 140 6.31 16.37 8.81
N VAL A 141 6.82 15.58 9.75
CA VAL A 141 8.01 15.91 10.56
C VAL A 141 9.29 15.63 9.78
N TYR A 142 9.33 14.54 9.02
CA TYR A 142 10.50 14.12 8.23
C TYR A 142 10.88 15.14 7.16
N ASP A 143 9.90 15.67 6.43
CA ASP A 143 10.09 16.70 5.42
C ASP A 143 9.12 17.88 5.67
N PRO A 144 9.50 18.85 6.52
CA PRO A 144 8.62 19.95 6.89
C PRO A 144 8.39 20.97 5.76
N ASN A 145 9.22 20.96 4.72
CA ASN A 145 9.03 21.84 3.56
C ASN A 145 7.85 21.39 2.71
N VAL A 146 7.67 20.06 2.62
CA VAL A 146 6.49 19.45 1.99
C VAL A 146 5.33 19.39 2.98
N GLY A 147 5.59 18.93 4.20
CA GLY A 147 4.59 18.74 5.24
C GLY A 147 3.54 17.70 4.83
N TYR A 148 2.28 18.13 4.76
CA TYR A 148 1.15 17.34 4.29
C TYR A 148 0.35 18.10 3.23
N CYS A 149 0.02 17.39 2.13
CA CYS A 149 -0.83 17.89 1.06
C CYS A 149 -2.10 17.03 0.95
N GLN A 150 -3.23 17.68 0.70
CA GLN A 150 -4.54 17.07 0.48
C GLN A 150 -4.69 16.54 -0.95
#